data_AF-A0A1V6CMM7-F1
#
_entry.id   AF-A0A1V6CMM7-F1
#
_cell.length_a   1.000
_cell.length_b   1.000
_cell.length_c   1.000
_cell.angle_alpha   90.00
_cell.angle_beta   90.00
_cell.angle_gamma   90.00
#
_symmetry.space_group_name_H-M   'P 1'
#
loop_
_entity.id
_entity.type
_entity.pdbx_description
1 polymer ?
#
loop_
_entity_poly.entity_id
_entity_poly.type
_entity_poly.pdbx_seq_one_letter_code
_entity_poly.pdbx_strand_id
1 'polypeptide(L)'
;MVEQKDGCVKPSRGPIGIPKAETGDIVQTNQKEGGFMIAKVGKPAPDFEASAYIDGGFKNITLSEFKGKWVVLCFYPGDFTFV
;
A
#
# COMPACT_ATOMS: atom_id res chain seq x y z
N MET A 1 -24.93 -18.11 8.91
CA MET A 1 -24.39 -18.27 7.55
C MET A 1 -23.64 -16.99 7.25
N VAL A 2 -22.31 -17.01 7.36
CA VAL A 2 -21.50 -15.81 7.12
C VAL A 2 -21.44 -15.64 5.61
N GLU A 3 -22.01 -14.54 5.13
CA GLU A 3 -22.02 -14.18 3.71
C GLU A 3 -20.57 -13.98 3.25
N GLN A 4 -20.01 -14.98 2.58
CA GLN A 4 -18.72 -14.87 1.91
C GLN A 4 -18.90 -13.93 0.71
N LYS A 5 -18.53 -12.67 0.92
CA LYS A 5 -18.40 -11.70 -0.16
C LYS A 5 -17.10 -11.98 -0.91
N ASP A 6 -17.10 -13.05 -1.70
CA ASP A 6 -16.06 -13.36 -2.69
C ASP A 6 -16.16 -12.42 -3.91
N GLY A 7 -16.31 -11.12 -3.64
CA GLY A 7 -16.27 -10.08 -4.66
C GLY A 7 -14.82 -9.68 -4.90
N CYS A 8 -14.38 -9.75 -6.15
CA CYS A 8 -13.06 -9.36 -6.64
C CYS A 8 -12.32 -8.38 -5.73
N VAL A 9 -11.16 -8.79 -5.22
CA VAL A 9 -10.28 -7.94 -4.40
C VAL A 9 -10.07 -6.61 -5.12
N LYS A 10 -10.44 -5.50 -4.47
CA LYS A 10 -10.20 -4.16 -5.04
C LYS A 10 -8.69 -3.95 -5.14
N PRO A 11 -8.16 -3.60 -6.33
CA PRO A 11 -6.72 -3.40 -6.49
C PRO A 11 -6.25 -2.27 -5.56
N SER A 12 -5.23 -2.55 -4.77
CA SER A 12 -4.61 -1.54 -3.90
C SER A 12 -3.71 -0.60 -4.70
N ARG A 13 -3.66 0.67 -4.30
CA ARG A 13 -2.88 1.71 -5.01
C ARG A 13 -1.37 1.63 -4.78
N GLY A 14 -0.88 0.89 -3.77
CA GLY A 14 0.54 0.82 -3.44
C GLY A 14 1.04 2.10 -2.74
N PRO A 15 2.33 2.48 -2.88
CA PRO A 15 2.87 3.68 -2.25
C PRO A 15 2.13 4.96 -2.69
N ILE A 16 1.58 5.70 -1.72
CA ILE A 16 0.83 6.94 -1.94
C ILE A 16 1.84 8.09 -1.91
N GLY A 17 2.09 8.70 -3.06
CA GLY A 17 3.09 9.77 -3.23
C GLY A 17 3.97 9.63 -4.48
N ILE A 18 3.87 8.51 -5.19
CA ILE A 18 4.39 8.35 -6.54
C ILE A 18 3.23 8.66 -7.51
N PRO A 19 3.38 9.59 -8.48
CA PRO A 19 2.42 9.66 -9.57
C PRO A 19 2.51 8.35 -10.36
N LYS A 20 1.53 7.46 -10.16
CA LYS A 20 1.33 6.31 -11.04
C LYS A 20 0.81 6.87 -12.36
N ALA A 21 1.51 6.59 -13.45
CA ALA A 21 1.13 6.94 -14.81
C ALA A 21 -0.38 6.71 -15.02
N GLU A 22 -1.11 7.81 -15.07
CA GLU A 22 -2.50 7.85 -15.51
C GLU A 22 -2.45 7.79 -17.03
N THR A 23 -3.10 6.78 -17.60
CA THR A 23 -3.39 6.74 -19.04
C THR A 23 -4.31 7.91 -19.35
N GLY A 24 -3.79 8.92 -20.07
CA GLY A 24 -4.60 9.99 -20.66
C GLY A 24 -4.04 11.40 -20.42
N ASP A 25 -3.49 11.96 -21.50
CA ASP A 25 -3.18 13.37 -21.76
C ASP A 25 -1.88 14.00 -21.24
N ILE A 26 -1.23 14.65 -22.21
CA ILE A 26 0.14 15.14 -22.25
C ILE A 26 0.20 16.50 -21.56
N VAL A 27 0.95 16.63 -20.46
CA VAL A 27 1.61 17.90 -20.11
C VAL A 27 3.02 17.60 -19.63
N GLN A 28 4.00 18.00 -20.43
CA GLN A 28 5.41 17.93 -20.07
C GLN A 28 5.72 18.94 -18.96
N THR A 29 6.22 18.44 -17.84
CA THR A 29 7.09 19.21 -16.95
C THR A 29 8.28 18.34 -16.56
N ASN A 30 9.47 18.94 -16.65
CA ASN A 30 10.79 18.34 -16.44
C ASN A 30 10.81 17.15 -15.48
N GLN A 31 11.16 15.98 -16.00
CA GLN A 31 11.27 14.73 -15.25
C GLN A 31 12.44 14.80 -14.27
N LYS A 32 12.16 15.13 -13.02
CA LYS A 32 13.01 14.68 -11.91
C LYS A 32 12.80 13.19 -11.78
N GLU A 33 13.86 12.43 -12.02
CA GLU A 33 13.95 11.00 -11.80
C GLU A 33 13.18 10.61 -10.53
N GLY A 34 12.22 9.67 -10.68
CA GLY A 34 11.39 9.21 -9.58
C GLY A 34 12.27 8.65 -8.47
N GLY A 35 12.49 9.45 -7.43
CA GLY A 35 13.31 9.04 -6.30
C GLY A 35 12.69 7.82 -5.64
N PHE A 36 13.44 6.73 -5.53
CA PHE A 36 13.11 5.64 -4.64
C PHE A 36 12.84 6.21 -3.24
N MET A 37 11.59 6.11 -2.78
CA MET A 37 11.22 6.55 -1.43
C MET A 37 11.78 5.54 -0.42
N ILE A 38 12.95 5.85 0.12
CA ILE A 38 13.57 5.07 1.20
C ILE A 38 13.00 5.55 2.53
N ALA A 39 12.49 4.63 3.35
CA ALA A 39 12.06 4.93 4.71
C ALA A 39 13.25 5.46 5.54
N LYS A 40 13.08 6.60 6.22
CA LYS A 40 14.11 7.23 7.04
C LYS A 40 13.63 7.36 8.48
N VAL A 41 14.49 6.97 9.43
CA VAL A 41 14.20 7.10 10.86
C VAL A 41 13.97 8.58 11.23
N GLY A 42 12.97 8.83 12.08
CA GLY A 42 12.60 10.18 12.52
C GLY A 42 11.91 11.04 11.46
N LYS A 43 11.66 10.51 10.25
CA LYS A 43 10.80 11.12 9.24
C LYS A 43 9.45 10.41 9.21
N PRO A 44 8.39 11.09 8.72
CA PRO A 44 7.12 10.42 8.48
C PRO A 44 7.32 9.18 7.59
N ALA A 45 6.71 8.07 7.99
CA ALA A 45 6.74 6.84 7.21
C ALA A 45 6.03 7.08 5.85
N PRO A 46 6.55 6.49 4.75
CA PRO A 46 5.87 6.56 3.46
C PRO A 46 4.46 5.97 3.56
N ASP A 47 3.46 6.72 3.10
CA ASP A 47 2.08 6.22 3.09
C ASP A 47 1.90 5.22 1.94
N PHE A 48 1.04 4.24 2.15
CA PHE A 48 0.74 3.20 1.16
C PHE A 48 -0.67 2.67 1.35
N GLU A 49 -1.28 2.20 0.26
CA GLU A 49 -2.48 1.39 0.28
C GLU A 49 -2.14 -0.06 -0.07
N ALA A 50 -2.55 -0.99 0.78
CA ALA A 50 -2.38 -2.43 0.57
C ALA A 50 -3.71 -3.16 0.79
N SER A 51 -3.92 -4.26 0.06
CA SER A 51 -5.00 -5.18 0.36
C SER A 51 -4.57 -6.10 1.51
N ALA A 52 -5.40 -6.19 2.55
CA ALA A 52 -5.14 -6.99 3.73
C ALA A 52 -6.31 -7.95 3.99
N TYR A 53 -6.01 -9.14 4.50
CA TYR A 53 -7.02 -10.08 4.96
C TYR A 53 -7.25 -9.88 6.46
N ILE A 54 -8.45 -9.45 6.83
CA ILE A 54 -8.83 -9.09 8.21
C ILE A 54 -10.21 -9.70 8.49
N ASP A 55 -10.37 -10.35 9.64
CA ASP A 55 -11.65 -10.91 10.12
C ASP A 55 -12.39 -11.80 9.10
N GLY A 56 -11.63 -12.55 8.28
CA GLY A 56 -12.21 -13.47 7.31
C GLY A 56 -12.52 -12.86 5.93
N GLY A 57 -12.06 -11.63 5.65
CA GLY A 57 -12.29 -10.98 4.36
C GLY A 57 -11.16 -10.05 3.91
N PHE A 58 -11.19 -9.67 2.63
CA PHE A 58 -10.23 -8.72 2.06
C PHE A 58 -10.72 -7.27 2.22
N LYS A 59 -9.83 -6.41 2.71
CA LYS A 59 -10.05 -4.98 2.83
C LYS A 59 -8.79 -4.21 2.41
N ASN A 60 -8.97 -3.12 1.66
CA ASN A 60 -7.88 -2.19 1.43
C ASN A 60 -7.69 -1.30 2.66
N ILE A 61 -6.44 -1.21 3.12
CA ILE A 61 -6.03 -0.38 4.25
C ILE A 61 -4.96 0.60 3.80
N THR A 62 -4.95 1.76 4.43
CA THR A 62 -3.89 2.77 4.28
C THR A 62 -3.11 2.95 5.58
N LEU A 63 -1.82 3.27 5.50
CA LEU A 63 -1.04 3.56 6.71
C LEU A 63 -1.61 4.77 7.47
N SER A 64 -2.15 5.74 6.75
CA SER A 64 -2.83 6.91 7.32
C SER A 64 -4.03 6.60 8.22
N GLU A 65 -4.74 5.47 8.03
CA GLU A 65 -5.85 5.05 8.91
C GLU A 65 -5.41 4.73 10.34
N PHE A 66 -4.13 4.43 10.56
CA PHE A 66 -3.57 4.04 11.85
C PHE A 66 -2.90 5.19 12.61
N LYS A 67 -3.01 6.43 12.13
CA LYS A 67 -2.48 7.60 12.83
C LYS A 67 -3.03 7.70 14.26
N GLY A 68 -2.16 8.04 15.20
CA GLY A 68 -2.50 8.10 16.64
C GLY A 68 -2.34 6.76 17.37
N LYS A 69 -2.00 5.68 16.67
CA LYS A 69 -1.62 4.39 17.26
C LYS A 69 -0.17 4.07 16.92
N TRP A 70 0.49 3.32 17.78
CA TRP A 70 1.77 2.70 17.44
C TRP A 70 1.53 1.58 16.44
N VAL A 71 2.30 1.57 15.35
CA VAL A 71 2.21 0.58 14.27
C VAL A 71 3.57 -0.08 14.10
N VAL A 72 3.57 -1.41 14.07
CA VAL A 72 4.75 -2.21 13.70
C VAL A 72 4.45 -2.83 12.35
N LEU A 73 5.30 -2.54 11.35
CA LEU A 73 5.21 -3.10 10.01
C LEU A 73 6.39 -4.04 9.77
N CYS A 74 6.10 -5.31 9.49
CA CYS A 74 7.10 -6.34 9.23
C CYS A 74 6.96 -6.87 7.81
N PHE A 75 8.07 -6.97 7.09
CA PHE A 75 8.15 -7.64 5.81
C PHE A 75 8.78 -9.02 6.02
N TYR A 76 8.23 -10.04 5.36
CA TYR A 76 8.75 -11.40 5.38
C TYR A 76 8.80 -11.94 3.93
N PRO A 77 9.66 -12.92 3.63
CA PRO A 77 10.02 -13.25 2.24
C PRO A 77 8.93 -13.98 1.46
N GLY A 78 8.08 -14.77 2.11
CA GLY A 78 6.99 -15.46 1.43
C GLY A 78 6.19 -16.38 2.34
N ASP A 79 4.98 -16.70 1.90
CA ASP A 79 4.11 -17.69 2.53
C ASP A 79 4.55 -19.11 2.20
N PHE A 80 4.36 -20.05 3.14
CA PHE A 80 4.64 -21.49 2.97
C PHE A 80 6.07 -21.82 2.52
N THR A 81 7.05 -21.03 2.95
CA THR A 81 8.47 -21.32 2.72
C THR A 81 9.01 -22.33 3.73
N PHE A 82 10.17 -22.91 3.43
CA PHE A 82 10.84 -23.86 4.31
C PHE A 82 11.35 -23.19 5.60
N VAL A 83 11.27 -23.91 6.72
CA VAL A 83 11.93 -23.61 8.00
C VAL A 83 13.22 -24.41 8.12
#